data_AF-A0A063BB49-F1
#
_entry.id   AF-A0A063BB49-F1
#
_cell.length_a   1.000
_cell.length_b   1.000
_cell.length_c   1.000
_cell.angle_alpha   90.00
_cell.angle_beta   90.00
_cell.angle_gamma   90.00
#
_symmetry.space_group_name_H-M   'P 1'
#
loop_
_entity.id
_entity.type
_entity.pdbx_description
1 polymer ?
#
loop_
_entity_poly.entity_id
_entity_poly.type
_entity_poly.pdbx_seq_one_letter_code
_entity_poly.pdbx_strand_id
1 'polypeptide(L)' 'AVLADRGGRELPVAARFAGGAIDVPADATLVLARDDAAQFSLRIEAHGG' A
#
# COMPACT_ATOMS: atom_id res chain seq x y z
N ALA A 1 -4.45 -2.52 -12.88
CA ALA A 1 -3.15 -2.79 -12.23
C ALA A 1 -3.08 -2.02 -10.93
N VAL A 2 -2.26 -2.46 -9.97
CA VAL A 2 -1.99 -1.75 -8.71
C VAL A 2 -0.48 -1.55 -8.54
N LEU A 3 -0.06 -0.46 -7.90
CA LEU A 3 1.36 -0.21 -7.61
C LEU A 3 1.88 -1.18 -6.53
N ALA A 4 1.10 -1.35 -5.46
CA ALA A 4 1.37 -2.29 -4.39
C ALA A 4 0.09 -3.02 -4.00
N ASP A 5 0.22 -4.31 -3.74
CA ASP A 5 -0.83 -5.15 -3.20
C ASP A 5 -0.60 -5.36 -1.71
N ARG A 6 -1.49 -4.80 -0.88
CA ARG A 6 -1.41 -4.87 0.59
C ARG A 6 -2.10 -6.09 1.22
N GLY A 7 -2.64 -7.00 0.40
CA GLY A 7 -3.48 -8.09 0.90
C GLY A 7 -4.74 -7.61 1.64
N GLY A 8 -5.14 -8.32 2.71
CA GLY A 8 -6.26 -7.94 3.59
C GLY A 8 -7.62 -7.80 2.90
N ARG A 9 -7.89 -8.64 1.89
CA ARG A 9 -9.10 -8.54 1.06
C ARG A 9 -10.28 -9.17 1.77
N GLU A 10 -11.41 -8.48 1.76
CA GLU A 10 -12.68 -8.97 2.31
C GLU A 10 -13.59 -9.59 1.23
N LEU A 11 -13.18 -9.48 -0.04
CA LEU A 11 -13.90 -9.98 -1.21
C LEU A 11 -12.95 -10.78 -2.12
N PRO A 12 -13.45 -11.71 -2.95
CA PRO A 12 -12.65 -12.54 -3.85
C PRO A 12 -12.24 -11.78 -5.12
N VAL A 13 -11.56 -10.64 -4.95
CA VAL A 13 -11.04 -9.78 -6.03
C VAL A 13 -9.53 -9.70 -5.92
N ALA A 14 -8.81 -9.74 -7.05
CA ALA A 14 -7.37 -9.53 -7.09
C ALA A 14 -6.97 -8.71 -8.32
N ALA A 15 -5.90 -7.91 -8.20
CA ALA A 15 -5.37 -7.18 -9.33
C ALA A 15 -4.71 -8.13 -10.32
N ARG A 16 -4.97 -7.96 -11.62
CA ARG A 16 -4.29 -8.73 -12.69
C ARG A 16 -2.77 -8.49 -12.74
N PHE A 17 -2.34 -7.31 -12.32
CA PHE A 17 -0.93 -6.90 -12.29
C PHE A 17 -0.69 -6.08 -11.02
N ALA A 18 0.35 -6.44 -10.27
CA ALA A 18 0.82 -5.75 -9.08
C ALA A 18 2.32 -5.44 -9.22
N GLY A 19 2.75 -4.23 -8.87
CA GLY A 19 4.17 -3.87 -8.84
C GLY A 19 4.95 -4.56 -7.71
N GLY A 20 4.26 -4.97 -6.65
CA GLY A 20 4.79 -5.79 -5.56
C GLY A 20 3.68 -6.15 -4.57
N ALA A 21 3.91 -7.20 -3.77
CA ALA A 21 3.07 -7.54 -2.63
C ALA A 21 3.78 -7.11 -1.34
N ILE A 22 3.05 -6.48 -0.42
CA ILE A 22 3.58 -5.93 0.83
C ILE A 22 2.64 -6.37 1.96
N ASP A 23 3.19 -7.00 2.99
CA ASP A 23 2.45 -7.25 4.22
C ASP A 23 2.36 -5.96 5.04
N VAL A 24 1.14 -5.50 5.28
CA VAL A 24 0.85 -4.32 6.10
C VAL A 24 0.20 -4.80 7.40
N PRO A 25 0.78 -4.49 8.58
CA PRO A 25 0.15 -4.79 9.86
C PRO A 25 -1.28 -4.23 9.94
N ALA A 26 -2.16 -4.92 10.68
CA ALA A 26 -3.57 -4.55 10.78
C ALA A 26 -3.80 -3.15 11.39
N ASP A 27 -2.85 -2.70 12.22
CA ASP A 27 -2.80 -1.39 12.88
C ASP A 27 -1.92 -0.39 12.12
N ALA A 28 -1.65 -0.61 10.83
CA ALA A 28 -0.82 0.26 10.01
C ALA A 28 -1.45 0.59 8.66
N THR A 29 -0.96 1.66 8.04
CA THR A 29 -1.40 2.14 6.74
C THR A 29 -0.23 2.16 5.76
N LEU A 30 -0.46 1.69 4.53
CA LEU A 30 0.44 1.90 3.42
C LEU A 30 0.14 3.25 2.76
N VAL A 31 1.07 4.20 2.87
CA VAL A 31 0.93 5.57 2.37
C VAL A 31 1.73 5.73 1.07
N LEU A 32 1.04 6.19 0.02
CA LEU A 32 1.69 6.68 -1.19
C LEU A 32 1.89 8.19 -1.06
N ALA A 33 3.14 8.61 -0.88
CA ALA A 33 3.52 10.01 -0.77
C ALA A 33 4.17 10.51 -2.07
N ARG A 34 3.97 11.80 -2.35
CA ARG A 34 4.67 12.52 -3.41
C ARG A 34 5.37 13.72 -2.79
N ASP A 35 6.64 13.91 -3.08
CA ASP A 35 7.39 15.07 -2.62
C ASP A 35 7.32 16.26 -3.60
N ASP A 36 7.91 17.39 -3.20
CA ASP A 36 7.96 18.62 -3.99
C ASP A 36 8.75 18.46 -5.30
N ALA A 37 9.65 17.47 -5.38
CA ALA A 37 10.38 17.08 -6.58
C ALA A 37 9.59 16.08 -7.45
N ALA A 38 8.30 15.89 -7.16
CA ALA A 38 7.39 14.97 -7.83
C ALA A 38 7.78 13.49 -7.74
N GLN A 39 8.68 13.11 -6.83
CA GLN A 39 9.05 11.71 -6.61
C GLN A 39 8.02 11.00 -5.75
N PHE A 40 7.74 9.74 -6.08
CA PHE A 40 6.82 8.90 -5.33
C PHE A 40 7.58 8.00 -4.35
N SER A 41 7.01 7.81 -3.17
CA SER A 41 7.49 6.84 -2.18
C SER A 41 6.33 6.11 -1.52
N LEU A 42 6.57 4.86 -1.14
CA LEU A 42 5.66 4.05 -0.34
C LEU A 42 6.21 3.96 1.09
N ARG A 43 5.36 4.21 2.09
CA ARG A 43 5.74 4.15 3.52
C ARG A 43 4.69 3.38 4.31
N ILE A 44 5.11 2.71 5.38
CA ILE A 44 4.20 2.11 6.35
C ILE A 44 4.16 3.03 7.56
N GLU A 45 2.97 3.49 7.92
CA GLU A 45 2.73 4.36 9.08
C GLU A 45 1.81 3.65 10.07
N ALA A 46 2.17 3.64 11.36
CA ALA A 46 1.31 3.12 12.40
C ALA A 46 0.06 4.00 12.54
N HIS A 47 -1.09 3.38 12.82
CA HIS A 47 -2.26 4.11 13.27
C HIS A 47 -1.93 4.70 14.64
N GLY A 48 -1.81 6.04 14.72
CA GLY A 48 -1.56 6.71 15.99
C GLY A 48 -2.66 6.32 16.99
N GLY A 49 -2.25 5.77 18.14
CA GLY A 49 -3.12 5.56 19.30
C GLY A 49 -3.28 6.84 20.12
#